data_AF-A0AAD6JPF0-F1
#
_entry.id   AF-A0AAD6JPF0-F1
#
_cell.length_a   1.000
_cell.length_b   1.000
_cell.length_c   1.000
_cell.angle_alpha   90.00
_cell.angle_beta   90.00
_cell.angle_gamma   90.00
#
_symmetry.space_group_name_H-M   'P 1'
#
loop_
_entity.id
_entity.type
_entity.pdbx_description
1 polymer ?
#
loop_
_entity_poly.entity_id
_entity_poly.type
_entity_poly.pdbx_seq_one_letter_code
_entity_poly.pdbx_strand_id
1 'polypeptide(L)'
;MEGHRVSFKDALDPSSYSGKIVECSWDSEERVWVCMRVRTDKSTPNDFNTYKKVMRSINDNITEDVLLLEIDEIIRLPMYADRIRIESKAQQHANAARRK
;
A
#
# COMPACT_ATOMS: atom_id res chain seq x y z
N MET A 1 -10.22 13.31 -20.18
CA MET A 1 -9.05 12.79 -19.41
C MET A 1 -7.87 13.76 -19.51
N GLU A 2 -8.14 15.07 -19.48
CA GLU A 2 -7.07 16.06 -19.37
C GLU A 2 -6.51 16.02 -17.94
N GLY A 3 -5.18 16.07 -17.81
CA GLY A 3 -4.51 16.20 -16.51
C GLY A 3 -3.82 14.96 -15.97
N HIS A 4 -3.96 13.78 -16.60
CA HIS A 4 -3.22 12.57 -16.18
C HIS A 4 -2.15 12.22 -17.21
N ARG A 5 -0.98 12.85 -17.07
CA ARG A 5 0.18 12.60 -17.94
C ARG A 5 1.04 11.47 -17.37
N VAL A 6 1.63 10.68 -18.26
CA VAL A 6 2.60 9.63 -17.93
C VAL A 6 3.97 10.07 -18.45
N SER A 7 4.99 9.99 -17.60
CA SER A 7 6.39 10.19 -17.91
C SER A 7 7.08 8.84 -18.11
N PHE A 8 7.87 8.73 -19.18
CA PHE A 8 8.67 7.56 -19.51
C PHE A 8 10.14 7.93 -19.31
N LYS A 9 10.79 7.36 -18.29
CA LYS A 9 12.16 7.73 -17.91
C LYS A 9 13.24 7.06 -18.78
N ASP A 10 12.89 6.03 -19.54
CA ASP A 10 13.86 5.18 -20.25
C ASP A 10 14.37 5.75 -21.59
N ALA A 11 14.16 7.04 -21.86
CA ALA A 11 14.51 7.73 -23.12
C ALA A 11 13.96 7.10 -24.42
N LEU A 12 13.13 6.06 -24.30
CA LEU A 12 12.41 5.45 -25.40
C LEU A 12 11.31 6.39 -25.88
N ASP A 13 11.09 6.41 -27.20
CA ASP A 13 9.98 7.12 -27.80
C ASP A 13 8.66 6.64 -27.18
N PRO A 14 7.82 7.53 -26.61
CA PRO A 14 6.51 7.18 -26.07
C PRO A 14 5.63 6.39 -27.04
N SER A 15 5.82 6.56 -28.36
CA SER A 15 5.10 5.79 -29.38
C SER A 15 5.29 4.28 -29.25
N SER A 16 6.44 3.82 -28.73
CA SER A 16 6.75 2.40 -28.53
C SER A 16 5.89 1.71 -27.46
N TYR A 17 5.16 2.48 -26.66
CA TYR A 17 4.21 2.00 -25.65
C TYR A 17 2.76 2.00 -26.15
N SER A 18 2.50 2.47 -27.38
CA SER A 18 1.15 2.50 -27.95
C SER A 18 0.50 1.11 -27.94
N GLY A 19 -0.73 1.03 -27.43
CA GLY A 19 -1.50 -0.21 -27.29
C GLY A 19 -1.04 -1.15 -26.17
N LYS A 20 0.05 -0.83 -25.45
CA LYS A 20 0.54 -1.64 -24.33
C LYS A 20 -0.08 -1.17 -23.01
N ILE A 21 -0.18 -2.09 -22.06
CA ILE A 21 -0.55 -1.78 -20.68
C ILE A 21 0.73 -1.51 -19.90
N VAL A 22 0.76 -0.40 -19.18
CA VAL A 22 1.88 -0.02 -18.31
C VAL A 22 1.43 0.06 -16.86
N GLU A 23 2.33 -0.27 -15.95
CA GLU A 23 2.19 0.00 -14.52
C GLU A 23 2.95 1.27 -14.18
N CYS A 24 2.30 2.16 -13.43
CA CYS A 24 2.86 3.46 -13.07
C CYS A 24 2.79 3.67 -11.55
N SER A 25 3.72 4.45 -11.03
CA SER A 25 3.68 5.04 -9.70
C SER A 25 3.42 6.54 -9.80
N TRP A 26 2.74 7.12 -8.83
CA TRP A 26 2.54 8.57 -8.78
C TRP A 26 3.76 9.25 -8.17
N ASP A 27 4.30 10.24 -8.89
CA ASP A 27 5.32 11.16 -8.39
C ASP A 27 4.61 12.41 -7.88
N SER A 28 4.61 12.61 -6.56
CA SER A 28 3.89 13.72 -5.92
C SER A 28 4.58 15.07 -6.13
N GLU A 29 5.89 15.08 -6.35
CA GLU A 29 6.66 16.32 -6.52
C GLU A 29 6.37 16.90 -7.91
N GLU A 30 6.55 16.08 -8.94
CA GLU A 30 6.33 16.45 -10.34
C GLU A 30 4.86 16.34 -10.78
N ARG A 31 3.99 15.82 -9.91
CA ARG A 31 2.55 15.59 -10.16
C ARG A 31 2.30 14.84 -11.46
N VAL A 32 3.06 13.76 -11.67
CA VAL A 32 3.03 12.96 -12.89
C VAL A 32 3.03 11.48 -12.55
N TRP A 33 2.38 10.68 -13.40
CA TRP A 33 2.55 9.23 -13.33
C TRP A 33 3.87 8.85 -13.97
N VAL A 34 4.70 8.08 -13.28
CA VAL A 34 5.96 7.56 -13.82
C VAL A 34 5.74 6.12 -14.23
N CYS A 35 5.97 5.80 -15.50
CA CYS A 35 5.94 4.42 -15.99
C CYS A 35 7.04 3.62 -15.30
N MET A 36 6.67 2.49 -14.70
CA MET A 36 7.60 1.56 -14.03
C MET A 36 7.95 0.38 -14.94
N ARG A 37 6.94 -0.20 -15.61
CA ARG A 37 7.11 -1.38 -16.47
C ARG A 37 5.92 -1.60 -17.41
N VAL A 38 6.15 -2.39 -18.45
CA VAL A 38 5.10 -2.93 -19.31
C VAL A 38 4.50 -4.19 -18.68
N ARG A 39 3.18 -4.32 -18.70
CA ARG A 39 2.39 -5.44 -18.17
C ARG A 39 1.94 -6.36 -19.29
N THR A 40 2.80 -7.31 -19.68
CA THR A 40 2.47 -8.33 -20.69
C THR A 40 1.54 -9.42 -20.15
N ASP A 41 1.42 -9.53 -18.83
CA ASP A 41 0.52 -10.44 -18.12
C ASP A 41 -0.95 -9.95 -18.13
N LYS A 42 -1.20 -8.70 -18.53
CA LYS A 42 -2.54 -8.11 -18.58
C LYS A 42 -3.00 -7.93 -20.01
N SER A 43 -4.25 -8.32 -20.27
CA SER A 43 -4.94 -8.05 -21.53
C SER A 43 -5.80 -6.78 -21.48
N THR A 44 -6.19 -6.33 -20.29
CA THR A 44 -7.01 -5.12 -20.08
C THR A 44 -6.47 -4.24 -18.94
N PRO A 45 -6.63 -2.90 -19.04
CA PRO A 45 -6.23 -1.99 -17.99
C PRO A 45 -7.10 -2.19 -16.74
N ASN A 46 -6.69 -1.59 -15.62
CA ASN A 46 -7.52 -1.58 -14.42
C ASN A 46 -8.86 -0.89 -14.69
N ASP A 47 -9.92 -1.36 -14.05
CA ASP A 47 -11.22 -0.69 -14.07
C ASP A 47 -11.12 0.74 -13.53
N PHE A 48 -11.96 1.63 -14.05
CA PHE A 48 -11.99 3.04 -13.63
C PHE A 48 -12.25 3.21 -12.13
N ASN A 49 -13.05 2.34 -11.50
CA ASN A 49 -13.27 2.41 -10.06
C ASN A 49 -12.01 2.04 -9.26
N THR A 50 -11.20 1.12 -9.77
CA THR A 50 -9.89 0.83 -9.18
C THR A 50 -8.98 2.04 -9.26
N TYR A 51 -8.94 2.72 -10.41
CA TYR A 51 -8.20 3.98 -10.54
C TYR A 51 -8.63 5.04 -9.52
N LYS A 52 -9.94 5.28 -9.36
CA LYS A 52 -10.47 6.23 -8.35
C LYS A 52 -10.05 5.86 -6.93
N LYS A 53 -10.06 4.57 -6.57
CA LYS A 53 -9.63 4.10 -5.26
C LYS A 53 -8.13 4.33 -5.04
N VAL A 54 -7.31 4.09 -6.06
CA VAL A 54 -5.87 4.37 -6.01
C VAL A 54 -5.62 5.88 -5.83
N MET A 55 -6.32 6.74 -6.57
CA MET A 55 -6.21 8.19 -6.41
C MET A 55 -6.60 8.65 -5.00
N ARG A 56 -7.67 8.10 -4.43
CA ARG A 56 -8.03 8.39 -3.03
C ARG A 56 -6.92 7.95 -2.07
N SER A 57 -6.38 6.74 -2.23
CA SER A 57 -5.30 6.24 -1.38
C SER A 57 -4.05 7.11 -1.43
N ILE A 58 -3.70 7.63 -2.62
CA ILE A 58 -2.57 8.55 -2.80
C ILE A 58 -2.85 9.89 -2.10
N ASN A 59 -4.08 10.40 -2.17
CA ASN A 59 -4.45 11.65 -1.51
C ASN A 59 -4.53 11.53 0.01
N ASP A 60 -5.05 10.41 0.51
CA ASP A 60 -5.14 10.13 1.95
C ASP A 60 -3.74 9.92 2.56
N ASN A 61 -2.80 9.39 1.77
CA ASN A 61 -1.36 9.31 2.07
C ASN A 61 -1.02 8.77 3.47
N ILE A 62 -1.65 7.68 3.89
CA ILE A 62 -1.31 7.00 5.14
C ILE A 62 0.06 6.35 4.99
N THR A 63 1.07 6.92 5.66
CA THR A 63 2.44 6.42 5.65
C THR A 63 2.61 5.24 6.61
N GLU A 64 3.71 4.51 6.46
CA GLU A 64 4.09 3.44 7.38
C GLU A 64 4.19 3.97 8.83
N ASP A 65 4.81 5.13 9.02
CA ASP A 65 4.96 5.73 10.36
C ASP A 65 3.61 6.06 10.99
N VAL A 66 2.68 6.66 10.25
CA VAL A 66 1.32 6.94 10.74
C VAL A 66 0.64 5.64 11.15
N LEU A 67 0.73 4.60 10.32
CA LEU A 67 0.15 3.30 10.64
C LEU A 67 0.77 2.67 11.90
N LEU A 68 2.09 2.70 12.04
CA LEU A 68 2.80 2.12 13.18
C LEU A 68 2.49 2.86 14.48
N LEU A 69 2.39 4.19 14.43
CA LEU A 69 1.99 5.01 15.58
C LEU A 69 0.57 4.69 16.02
N GLU A 70 -0.37 4.62 15.09
CA GLU A 70 -1.77 4.25 15.39
C GLU A 70 -1.87 2.85 16.02
N ILE A 71 -1.10 1.88 15.51
CA ILE A 71 -1.04 0.53 16.11
C ILE A 71 -0.51 0.61 17.55
N ASP A 72 0.61 1.32 17.79
CA ASP A 72 1.21 1.46 19.11
C ASP A 72 0.27 2.14 20.11
N GLU A 73 -0.51 3.13 19.67
CA GLU A 73 -1.56 3.73 20.48
C GLU A 73 -2.72 2.77 20.77
N ILE A 74 -3.24 2.08 19.76
CA ILE A 74 -4.36 1.14 19.89
C ILE A 74 -4.02 0.01 20.88
N ILE A 75 -2.82 -0.58 20.81
CA ILE A 75 -2.45 -1.68 21.72
C ILE A 75 -2.33 -1.23 23.18
N ARG A 76 -2.13 0.07 23.44
CA ARG A 76 -2.07 0.66 24.78
C ARG A 76 -3.44 1.01 25.35
N LEU A 77 -4.50 1.00 24.54
CA LEU A 77 -5.86 1.24 25.03
C LEU A 77 -6.26 0.16 26.06
N PRO A 78 -6.97 0.51 27.14
CA PRO A 78 -7.26 -0.41 28.24
C PRO A 78 -7.86 -1.76 27.80
N MET A 79 -8.78 -1.74 26.85
CA MET A 79 -9.41 -2.94 26.31
C MET A 79 -8.39 -3.94 25.72
N TYR A 80 -7.37 -3.43 25.01
CA TYR A 80 -6.34 -4.27 24.40
C TYR A 80 -5.22 -4.60 25.40
N ALA A 81 -4.79 -3.63 26.21
CA ALA A 81 -3.74 -3.83 27.21
C ALA A 81 -4.13 -4.91 28.25
N ASP A 82 -5.38 -4.91 28.71
CA ASP A 82 -5.87 -5.91 29.66
C ASP A 82 -6.00 -7.29 29.00
N ARG A 83 -6.49 -7.37 27.76
CA ARG A 83 -6.55 -8.62 27.00
C ARG A 83 -5.16 -9.23 26.80
N ILE A 84 -4.19 -8.43 26.34
CA ILE A 84 -2.80 -8.84 26.14
C ILE A 84 -2.20 -9.35 27.46
N ARG A 85 -2.47 -8.68 28.58
CA ARG A 85 -2.00 -9.10 29.90
C ARG A 85 -2.58 -10.45 30.32
N ILE A 86 -3.88 -10.68 30.11
CA ILE A 86 -4.56 -11.93 30.46
C ILE A 86 -4.02 -13.08 29.61
N GLU A 87 -3.93 -12.90 28.30
CA GLU A 87 -3.41 -13.91 27.37
C GLU A 87 -1.95 -14.24 27.64
N SER A 88 -1.12 -13.23 27.92
CA SER A 88 0.30 -13.43 28.26
C SER A 88 0.47 -14.28 29.52
N LYS A 89 -0.33 -14.03 30.57
CA LYS A 89 -0.33 -14.85 31.80
C LYS A 89 -0.77 -16.29 31.50
N ALA A 90 -1.83 -16.48 30.73
CA ALA A 90 -2.31 -17.81 30.35
C ALA A 90 -1.23 -18.60 29.59
N GLN A 91 -0.54 -17.94 28.66
CA GLN A 91 0.54 -18.54 27.88
C GLN A 91 1.74 -18.94 28.75
N GLN A 92 2.12 -18.10 29.71
CA GLN A 92 3.19 -18.43 30.68
C GLN A 92 2.83 -19.67 31.51
N HIS A 93 1.59 -19.75 31.99
CA HIS A 93 1.11 -20.91 32.75
C HIS A 93 1.12 -22.19 31.91
N ALA A 94 0.62 -22.14 30.67
CA ALA A 94 0.64 -23.29 29.75
C ALA A 94 2.06 -23.77 29.44
N ASN A 95 3.01 -22.84 29.22
CA ASN A 95 4.40 -23.16 28.97
C ASN A 95 5.11 -23.75 30.20
N ALA A 96 4.79 -23.28 31.41
CA ALA A 96 5.33 -23.84 32.64
C ALA A 96 4.80 -25.26 32.90
N ALA A 97 3.52 -25.52 32.62
CA ALA A 97 2.93 -26.85 32.74
C ALA A 97 3.53 -27.87 31.75
N ARG A 98 3.89 -27.44 30.53
CA ARG A 98 4.57 -28.28 29.52
C ARG A 98 6.03 -28.64 29.85
N ARG A 99 6.67 -27.93 30.78
CA ARG A 99 8.07 -28.13 31.17
C ARG A 99 8.24 -29.04 32.40
N LYS A 100 7.15 -29.45 33.04
CA LYS A 100 7.12 -30.46 34.11
C LYS A 100 6.72 -31.80 33.52
#